data_AF-B9LA71-F1
#
_entry.id   AF-B9LA71-F1
#
_cell.length_a   1.000
_cell.length_b   1.000
_cell.length_c   1.000
_cell.angle_alpha   90.00
_cell.angle_beta   90.00
_cell.angle_gamma   90.00
#
_symmetry.space_group_name_H-M   'P 1'
#
loop_
_entity.id
_entity.type
_entity.pdbx_description
1 polymer ?
#
loop_
_entity_poly.entity_id
_entity_poly.type
_entity_poly.pdbx_seq_one_letter_code
_entity_poly.pdbx_strand_id
1 'polypeptide(L)'
;MKKAFTMIELIFVIVILGILAAVALPKFLGVAQQAHEGNLKSFVGTLNRTVAPTLWSKSIAENKGGDISYLALDENNITEYVELPKEVDTVNLADCNSTTADTVVIQIKQSVAGKDYVITCKDGNANQSPVFKLYRCDNTNADTDCNIANGTNIADVNTTANPITEIN
;
A
#
# COMPACT_ATOMS: atom_id res chain seq x y z
N MET A 1 -8.10 11.30 57.52
CA MET A 1 -8.01 12.63 56.86
C MET A 1 -7.65 12.41 55.40
N LYS A 2 -8.55 12.71 54.45
CA LYS A 2 -8.21 12.70 53.01
C LYS A 2 -7.32 13.90 52.73
N LYS A 3 -6.07 13.70 52.31
CA LYS A 3 -5.24 14.78 51.76
C LYS A 3 -5.94 15.30 50.51
N ALA A 4 -6.36 16.56 50.55
CA ALA A 4 -6.81 17.25 49.35
C ALA A 4 -5.58 17.48 48.45
N PHE A 5 -5.68 17.07 47.19
CA PHE A 5 -4.64 17.28 46.19
C PHE A 5 -4.47 18.78 45.94
N THR A 6 -3.23 19.26 45.87
CA THR A 6 -2.99 20.69 45.67
C THR A 6 -3.27 21.05 44.21
N MET A 7 -3.84 22.24 43.95
CA MET A 7 -4.04 22.70 42.58
C MET A 7 -2.71 22.81 41.82
N ILE A 8 -1.62 23.13 42.51
CA ILE A 8 -0.29 23.25 41.89
C ILE A 8 0.28 21.89 41.45
N GLU A 9 0.07 20.81 42.21
CA GLU A 9 0.45 19.46 41.76
C GLU A 9 -0.29 19.07 40.47
N LEU A 10 -1.57 19.40 40.37
CA LEU A 10 -2.36 19.08 39.18
C LEU A 10 -1.84 19.84 37.95
N ILE A 11 -1.52 21.13 38.13
CA ILE A 11 -0.96 21.97 37.06
C ILE A 11 0.41 21.44 36.61
N PHE A 12 1.27 21.04 37.55
CA PHE A 12 2.60 20.54 37.20
C PHE A 12 2.53 19.22 36.40
N VAL A 13 1.59 18.33 36.75
CA VAL A 13 1.37 17.08 36.03
C VAL A 13 0.93 17.33 34.58
N ILE A 14 -0.04 18.22 34.35
CA ILE A 14 -0.50 18.51 32.97
C ILE A 14 0.59 19.20 32.14
N VAL A 15 1.44 20.03 32.77
CA VAL A 15 2.56 20.67 32.07
C VAL A 15 3.60 19.64 31.65
N ILE A 16 3.99 18.71 32.54
CA ILE A 16 4.92 17.63 32.19
C ILE A 16 4.33 16.74 31.09
N LEU A 17 3.07 16.31 31.22
CA LEU A 17 2.40 15.50 30.21
C LEU A 17 2.30 16.24 28.87
N GLY A 18 2.09 17.56 28.88
CA GLY A 18 2.08 18.40 27.69
C GLY A 18 3.42 18.41 26.95
N ILE A 19 4.55 18.56 27.68
CA ILE A 19 5.89 18.56 27.08
C ILE A 19 6.23 17.16 26.52
N LEU A 20 5.94 16.10 27.28
CA LEU A 20 6.18 14.73 26.83
C LEU A 20 5.36 14.39 25.58
N ALA A 21 4.08 14.81 25.53
CA ALA A 21 3.22 14.60 24.38
C ALA A 21 3.73 15.34 23.13
N ALA A 22 4.19 16.60 23.28
CA ALA A 22 4.68 17.40 22.18
C ALA A 22 5.91 16.77 21.48
N VAL A 23 6.80 16.12 22.23
CA VAL A 23 7.99 15.46 21.67
C VAL A 23 7.67 14.05 21.15
N ALA A 24 6.76 13.33 21.79
CA ALA A 24 6.43 11.95 21.42
C ALA A 24 5.58 11.85 20.14
N LEU A 25 4.66 12.79 19.92
CA LEU A 25 3.67 12.71 18.84
C LEU A 25 4.29 12.71 17.43
N PRO A 26 5.26 13.58 17.08
CA PRO A 26 5.89 13.55 15.77
C PRO A 26 6.63 12.23 15.49
N LYS A 27 7.27 11.68 16.52
CA LYS A 27 7.96 10.38 16.43
C LYS A 27 6.98 9.23 16.22
N PHE A 28 5.83 9.27 16.90
CA PHE A 28 4.81 8.24 16.77
C PHE A 28 4.23 8.18 15.36
N LEU A 29 3.99 9.34 14.72
CA LEU A 29 3.51 9.40 13.33
C LEU A 29 4.50 8.76 12.35
N GLY A 30 5.80 9.02 12.49
CA GLY A 30 6.83 8.40 11.64
C GLY A 30 6.92 6.88 11.82
N VAL A 31 6.77 6.38 13.06
CA VAL A 31 6.77 4.92 13.32
C VAL A 31 5.52 4.25 12.74
N ALA A 32 4.35 4.88 12.87
CA ALA A 32 3.12 4.36 12.29
C ALA A 32 3.21 4.25 10.75
N GLN A 33 3.79 5.26 10.11
CA GLN A 33 4.03 5.25 8.66
C GLN A 33 4.98 4.10 8.25
N GLN A 34 6.11 3.92 8.95
CA GLN A 34 7.05 2.84 8.65
C GLN A 34 6.44 1.45 8.87
N ALA A 35 5.60 1.30 9.90
CA ALA A 35 4.89 0.04 10.13
C ALA A 35 3.91 -0.27 9.00
N HIS A 36 3.18 0.74 8.51
CA HIS A 36 2.26 0.58 7.39
C HIS A 36 3.00 0.22 6.09
N GLU A 37 4.07 0.95 5.76
CA GLU A 37 4.93 0.66 4.59
C GLU A 37 5.53 -0.75 4.69
N GLY A 38 5.97 -1.17 5.88
CA GLY A 38 6.49 -2.51 6.13
C GLY A 38 5.45 -3.62 5.92
N ASN A 39 4.20 -3.41 6.33
CA ASN A 39 3.11 -4.36 6.10
C ASN A 39 2.83 -4.52 4.61
N LEU A 40 2.75 -3.41 3.86
CA LEU A 40 2.52 -3.42 2.42
C LEU A 40 3.66 -4.09 1.66
N LYS A 41 4.91 -3.80 2.03
CA LYS A 41 6.09 -4.46 1.47
C LYS A 41 6.07 -5.97 1.71
N SER A 42 5.70 -6.41 2.92
CA SER A 42 5.52 -7.83 3.23
C SER A 42 4.43 -8.46 2.36
N PHE A 43 3.29 -7.77 2.22
CA PHE A 43 2.18 -8.21 1.38
C PHE A 43 2.57 -8.36 -0.09
N VAL A 44 3.23 -7.36 -0.69
CA VAL A 44 3.76 -7.46 -2.07
C VAL A 44 4.80 -8.58 -2.20
N GLY A 45 5.61 -8.80 -1.16
CA GLY A 45 6.50 -9.96 -1.08
C GLY A 45 5.76 -11.29 -1.15
N THR A 46 4.63 -11.42 -0.44
CA THR A 46 3.73 -12.59 -0.50
C THR A 46 3.08 -12.73 -1.88
N LEU A 47 2.61 -11.62 -2.47
CA LEU A 47 2.06 -11.63 -3.83
C LEU A 47 3.07 -12.20 -4.82
N ASN A 48 4.31 -11.71 -4.81
CA ASN A 48 5.35 -12.17 -5.73
C ASN A 48 5.81 -13.61 -5.51
N ARG A 49 5.78 -14.11 -4.27
CA ARG A 49 6.31 -15.45 -3.93
C ARG A 49 5.26 -16.54 -4.02
N THR A 50 3.99 -16.20 -3.82
CA THR A 50 2.91 -17.19 -3.70
C THR A 50 1.83 -16.96 -4.74
N VAL A 51 1.27 -15.75 -4.82
CA VAL A 51 0.13 -15.47 -5.72
C VAL A 51 0.58 -15.45 -7.18
N ALA A 52 1.60 -14.67 -7.51
CA ALA A 52 2.14 -14.54 -8.86
C ALA A 52 2.46 -15.89 -9.52
N PRO A 53 3.26 -16.80 -8.92
CA PRO A 53 3.57 -18.09 -9.56
C PRO A 53 2.37 -19.04 -9.61
N THR A 54 1.43 -18.96 -8.67
CA THR A 54 0.22 -19.81 -8.69
C THR A 54 -0.74 -19.39 -9.80
N LEU A 55 -0.99 -18.08 -9.95
CA LEU A 55 -1.80 -17.54 -11.04
C LEU A 55 -1.13 -17.77 -12.40
N TRP A 56 0.19 -17.63 -12.48
CA TRP A 56 0.95 -17.92 -13.69
C TRP A 56 0.92 -19.40 -14.07
N SER A 57 1.07 -20.32 -13.10
CA SER A 57 0.94 -21.75 -13.37
C SER A 57 -0.45 -22.10 -13.93
N LYS A 58 -1.50 -21.48 -13.37
CA LYS A 58 -2.87 -21.62 -13.87
C LYS A 58 -3.03 -21.08 -15.29
N SER A 59 -2.47 -19.91 -15.59
CA SER A 59 -2.54 -19.31 -16.92
C SER A 59 -1.81 -20.14 -17.98
N ILE A 60 -0.67 -20.73 -17.64
CA ILE A 60 0.06 -21.65 -18.53
C ILE A 60 -0.74 -22.95 -18.75
N ALA A 61 -1.34 -23.52 -17.71
CA ALA A 61 -2.16 -24.72 -17.81
C ALA A 61 -3.40 -24.52 -18.70
N GLU A 62 -3.96 -23.31 -18.70
CA GLU A 62 -5.13 -22.92 -19.50
C GLU A 62 -4.77 -22.36 -20.89
N ASN A 63 -3.51 -22.48 -21.33
CA ASN A 63 -3.00 -21.98 -22.61
C ASN A 63 -3.18 -20.46 -22.79
N LYS A 64 -3.11 -19.69 -21.69
CA LYS A 64 -3.16 -18.22 -21.69
C LYS A 64 -1.79 -17.55 -21.78
N GLY A 65 -0.71 -18.35 -21.89
CA GLY A 65 0.61 -17.81 -22.22
C GLY A 65 1.25 -16.97 -21.12
N GLY A 66 0.87 -17.17 -19.86
CA GLY A 66 1.42 -16.43 -18.72
C GLY A 66 0.59 -15.22 -18.29
N ASP A 67 -0.36 -14.78 -19.11
CA ASP A 67 -1.28 -13.66 -18.82
C ASP A 67 -2.19 -13.99 -17.64
N ILE A 68 -2.21 -13.15 -16.61
CA ILE A 68 -3.09 -13.33 -15.43
C ILE A 68 -4.31 -12.39 -15.43
N SER A 69 -4.40 -11.44 -16.37
CA SER A 69 -5.52 -10.50 -16.48
C SER A 69 -6.85 -11.20 -16.76
N TYR A 70 -6.82 -12.30 -17.50
CA TYR A 70 -8.03 -13.04 -17.88
C TYR A 70 -8.78 -13.65 -16.68
N LEU A 71 -8.10 -13.85 -15.55
CA LEU A 71 -8.71 -14.34 -14.32
C LEU A 71 -9.64 -13.31 -13.69
N ALA A 72 -9.46 -12.03 -14.03
CA ALA A 72 -10.27 -10.90 -13.57
C ALA A 72 -10.52 -10.93 -12.05
N LEU A 73 -9.47 -11.26 -11.28
CA LEU A 73 -9.58 -11.34 -9.83
C LEU A 73 -9.77 -9.93 -9.25
N ASP A 74 -10.76 -9.82 -8.39
CA ASP A 74 -11.12 -8.62 -7.65
C ASP A 74 -10.90 -8.84 -6.14
N GLU A 75 -11.29 -7.85 -5.33
CA GLU A 75 -11.22 -7.89 -3.87
C GLU A 75 -12.00 -9.06 -3.23
N ASN A 76 -12.99 -9.61 -3.92
CA ASN A 76 -13.79 -10.72 -3.43
C ASN A 76 -13.09 -12.06 -3.68
N ASN A 77 -12.58 -12.25 -4.90
CA ASN A 77 -12.06 -13.55 -5.35
C ASN A 77 -10.56 -13.73 -5.05
N ILE A 78 -9.79 -12.64 -4.94
CA ILE A 78 -8.35 -12.73 -4.60
C ILE A 78 -8.11 -13.30 -3.19
N THR A 79 -9.13 -13.23 -2.31
CA THR A 79 -9.07 -13.74 -0.94
C THR A 79 -8.93 -15.26 -0.85
N GLU A 80 -9.21 -15.99 -1.93
CA GLU A 80 -8.92 -17.44 -2.03
C GLU A 80 -7.41 -17.72 -2.05
N TYR A 81 -6.61 -16.77 -2.55
CA TYR A 81 -5.18 -16.93 -2.75
C TYR A 81 -4.35 -16.21 -1.68
N VAL A 82 -4.83 -15.10 -1.14
CA VAL A 82 -4.11 -14.31 -0.15
C VAL A 82 -5.07 -13.50 0.72
N GLU A 83 -4.77 -13.39 2.01
CA GLU A 83 -5.47 -12.48 2.90
C GLU A 83 -5.10 -11.02 2.57
N LEU A 84 -6.10 -10.21 2.26
CA LEU A 84 -5.90 -8.78 1.99
C LEU A 84 -5.68 -8.01 3.30
N PRO A 85 -4.63 -7.18 3.39
CA PRO A 85 -4.48 -6.25 4.50
C PRO A 85 -5.65 -5.25 4.51
N LYS A 86 -6.10 -4.87 5.69
CA LYS A 86 -7.27 -3.98 5.92
C LYS A 86 -7.16 -2.61 5.26
N GLU A 87 -5.97 -2.24 4.82
CA GLU A 87 -5.64 -0.96 4.21
C GLU A 87 -5.86 -0.96 2.69
N VAL A 88 -5.97 -2.14 2.07
CA VAL A 88 -6.35 -2.29 0.67
C VAL A 88 -7.78 -1.78 0.49
N ASP A 89 -7.95 -0.94 -0.52
CA ASP A 89 -9.24 -0.41 -0.92
C ASP A 89 -9.87 -1.28 -1.99
N THR A 90 -9.28 -1.25 -3.18
CA THR A 90 -9.77 -1.91 -4.37
C THR A 90 -8.69 -2.82 -4.91
N VAL A 91 -9.11 -3.92 -5.50
CA VAL A 91 -8.24 -4.84 -6.24
C VAL A 91 -8.87 -5.10 -7.60
N ASN A 92 -8.11 -4.93 -8.67
CA ASN A 92 -8.50 -5.32 -10.02
C ASN A 92 -7.29 -5.88 -10.78
N LEU A 93 -7.13 -7.20 -10.76
CA LEU A 93 -6.07 -7.87 -11.53
C LEU A 93 -6.37 -7.97 -13.02
N ALA A 94 -7.60 -7.66 -13.48
CA ALA A 94 -7.88 -7.55 -14.92
C ALA A 94 -7.04 -6.45 -15.58
N ASP A 95 -6.59 -5.47 -14.80
CA ASP A 95 -5.70 -4.41 -15.24
C ASP A 95 -4.22 -4.84 -15.30
N CYS A 96 -3.86 -6.03 -14.80
CA CYS A 96 -2.54 -6.62 -15.00
C CYS A 96 -2.41 -7.25 -16.40
N ASN A 97 -2.51 -6.44 -17.44
CA ASN A 97 -2.63 -6.89 -18.84
C ASN A 97 -1.43 -6.49 -19.73
N SER A 98 -0.34 -6.02 -19.11
CA SER A 98 0.84 -5.55 -19.82
C SER A 98 2.10 -6.25 -19.35
N THR A 99 2.81 -6.88 -20.27
CA THR A 99 4.12 -7.52 -20.02
C THR A 99 5.28 -6.54 -20.00
N THR A 100 5.02 -5.25 -20.25
CA THR A 100 6.05 -4.21 -20.37
C THR A 100 5.88 -3.07 -19.38
N ALA A 101 4.63 -2.69 -19.10
CA ALA A 101 4.28 -1.60 -18.18
C ALA A 101 3.91 -2.10 -16.79
N ASP A 102 4.24 -1.30 -15.77
CA ASP A 102 3.81 -1.50 -14.40
C ASP A 102 2.45 -0.80 -14.22
N THR A 103 1.36 -1.58 -14.23
CA THR A 103 -0.01 -1.06 -14.24
C THR A 103 -0.62 -1.11 -12.84
N VAL A 104 -1.26 -0.03 -12.38
CA VAL A 104 -1.91 -0.01 -11.06
C VAL A 104 -3.05 -1.03 -11.01
N VAL A 105 -3.02 -1.92 -10.03
CA VAL A 105 -4.03 -2.97 -9.83
C VAL A 105 -4.62 -3.01 -8.43
N ILE A 106 -3.95 -2.41 -7.45
CA ILE A 106 -4.45 -2.34 -6.07
C ILE A 106 -4.25 -0.91 -5.56
N GLN A 107 -5.33 -0.33 -5.07
CA GLN A 107 -5.34 0.96 -4.38
C GLN A 107 -5.38 0.76 -2.87
N ILE A 108 -4.78 1.68 -2.12
CA ILE A 108 -4.71 1.63 -0.66
C ILE A 108 -5.38 2.89 -0.12
N LYS A 109 -6.45 2.73 0.66
CA LYS A 109 -7.32 3.84 1.13
C LYS A 109 -6.77 4.60 2.33
N GLN A 110 -5.68 4.12 2.93
CA GLN A 110 -5.21 4.64 4.20
C GLN A 110 -3.99 5.53 4.01
N SER A 111 -4.22 6.83 3.80
CA SER A 111 -3.14 7.81 3.90
C SER A 111 -2.65 7.87 5.34
N VAL A 112 -1.41 7.45 5.56
CA VAL A 112 -0.75 7.56 6.87
C VAL A 112 0.31 8.65 6.76
N ALA A 113 0.09 9.74 7.51
CA ALA A 113 0.98 10.92 7.52
C ALA A 113 1.17 11.59 6.14
N GLY A 114 0.12 11.61 5.29
CA GLY A 114 0.13 12.27 3.98
C GLY A 114 0.91 11.50 2.91
N LYS A 115 1.02 10.18 3.07
CA LYS A 115 1.65 9.27 2.11
C LYS A 115 0.65 8.23 1.68
N ASP A 116 0.54 8.07 0.37
CA ASP A 116 -0.33 7.08 -0.25
C ASP A 116 0.52 6.03 -0.95
N TYR A 117 -0.07 4.87 -1.14
CA TYR A 117 0.60 3.73 -1.74
C TYR A 117 -0.30 3.11 -2.79
N VAL A 118 0.31 2.61 -3.85
CA VAL A 118 -0.35 1.81 -4.87
C VAL A 118 0.51 0.59 -5.19
N ILE A 119 -0.14 -0.52 -5.50
CA ILE A 119 0.56 -1.71 -5.98
C ILE A 119 0.27 -1.83 -7.47
N THR A 120 1.34 -1.96 -8.22
CA THR A 120 1.31 -2.20 -9.65
C THR A 120 1.59 -3.65 -9.94
N CYS A 121 1.17 -4.08 -11.12
CA CYS A 121 1.43 -5.39 -11.66
C CYS A 121 1.97 -5.25 -13.08
N LYS A 122 3.05 -5.97 -13.33
CA LYS A 122 3.56 -6.25 -14.66
C LYS A 122 3.24 -7.70 -14.96
N ASP A 123 2.48 -7.92 -16.01
CA ASP A 123 1.93 -9.23 -16.34
C ASP A 123 3.01 -10.24 -16.72
N GLY A 124 2.67 -11.51 -16.53
CA GLY A 124 3.50 -12.63 -16.89
C GLY A 124 3.53 -12.86 -18.40
N ASN A 125 4.51 -13.63 -18.84
CA ASN A 125 4.57 -14.15 -20.20
C ASN A 125 4.87 -15.66 -20.15
N ALA A 126 5.02 -16.30 -21.31
CA ALA A 126 5.25 -17.74 -21.39
C ALA A 126 6.48 -18.24 -20.62
N ASN A 127 7.40 -17.34 -20.27
CA ASN A 127 8.69 -17.64 -19.67
C ASN A 127 8.91 -16.98 -18.31
N GLN A 128 8.01 -16.08 -17.88
CA GLN A 128 8.20 -15.26 -16.68
C GLN A 128 6.86 -15.06 -15.96
N SER A 129 6.87 -15.26 -14.65
CA SER A 129 5.75 -14.94 -13.76
C SER A 129 5.49 -13.43 -13.72
N PRO A 130 4.24 -12.99 -13.49
CA PRO A 130 3.94 -11.59 -13.22
C PRO A 130 4.71 -11.11 -11.99
N VAL A 131 4.96 -9.80 -11.94
CA VAL A 131 5.68 -9.14 -10.85
C VAL A 131 4.85 -7.98 -10.34
N PHE A 132 4.64 -7.96 -9.04
CA PHE A 132 3.99 -6.89 -8.31
C PHE A 132 5.03 -5.96 -7.70
N LYS A 133 4.80 -4.64 -7.77
CA LYS A 133 5.68 -3.64 -7.18
C LYS A 133 4.88 -2.64 -6.37
N LEU A 134 5.46 -2.22 -5.25
CA LEU A 134 4.89 -1.18 -4.40
C LEU A 134 5.43 0.18 -4.82
N TYR A 135 4.55 1.15 -4.99
CA TYR A 135 4.91 2.55 -5.18
C TYR A 135 4.32 3.39 -4.06
N ARG A 136 5.11 4.35 -3.58
CA ARG A 136 4.66 5.39 -2.66
C ARG A 136 4.53 6.70 -3.42
N CYS A 137 3.44 7.39 -3.18
CA CYS A 137 3.27 8.78 -3.56
C CYS A 137 3.50 9.69 -2.36
N ASP A 138 4.31 10.71 -2.58
CA ASP A 138 4.53 11.75 -1.59
C ASP A 138 3.58 12.91 -1.88
N ASN A 139 2.45 13.00 -1.17
CA ASN A 139 1.52 14.11 -1.36
C ASN A 139 2.18 15.37 -0.79
N THR A 140 2.62 16.26 -1.67
CA THR A 140 3.27 17.53 -1.26
C THR A 140 2.23 18.55 -0.78
N ASN A 141 0.96 18.34 -1.13
CA ASN A 141 -0.19 19.11 -0.69
C ASN A 141 -1.17 18.20 0.07
N ALA A 142 -1.68 18.67 1.21
CA ALA A 142 -2.55 17.92 2.11
C ALA A 142 -3.97 17.60 1.55
N ASP A 143 -4.24 17.90 0.27
CA ASP A 143 -5.57 17.85 -0.36
C ASP A 143 -5.58 17.11 -1.72
N THR A 144 -4.48 16.45 -2.07
CA THR A 144 -4.45 15.58 -3.25
C THR A 144 -3.94 14.22 -2.81
N ASP A 145 -4.85 13.36 -2.36
CA ASP A 145 -4.59 11.94 -2.29
C ASP A 145 -4.09 11.48 -3.69
N CYS A 146 -3.05 10.67 -3.73
CA CYS A 146 -2.53 10.04 -4.94
C CYS A 146 -3.49 8.95 -5.40
N ASN A 147 -4.68 9.37 -5.83
CA ASN A 147 -5.75 8.51 -6.30
C ASN A 147 -5.47 8.13 -7.76
N ILE A 148 -4.41 7.35 -7.96
CA ILE A 148 -4.08 6.78 -9.27
C ILE A 148 -5.06 5.64 -9.53
N ALA A 149 -5.91 5.80 -10.53
CA ALA A 149 -6.91 4.80 -10.88
C ALA A 149 -6.26 3.46 -11.29
N ASN A 150 -6.94 2.35 -11.00
CA ASN A 150 -6.57 1.04 -11.56
C ASN A 150 -6.54 1.10 -13.11
N GLY A 151 -5.64 0.32 -13.72
CA GLY A 151 -5.40 0.36 -15.16
C GLY A 151 -4.45 1.47 -15.61
N THR A 152 -4.06 2.39 -14.71
CA THR A 152 -3.06 3.42 -15.05
C THR A 152 -1.66 2.83 -15.07
N ASN A 153 -0.91 3.05 -16.14
CA ASN A 153 0.51 2.77 -16.17
C ASN A 153 1.26 3.81 -15.31
N ILE A 154 2.05 3.33 -14.35
CA ILE A 154 2.72 4.18 -13.36
C ILE A 154 3.68 5.19 -14.02
N ALA A 155 4.24 4.85 -15.19
CA ALA A 155 5.15 5.72 -15.93
C ALA A 155 4.46 6.95 -16.54
N ASP A 156 3.14 6.88 -16.74
CA ASP A 156 2.34 7.96 -17.34
C ASP A 156 1.80 8.95 -16.30
N VAL A 157 1.99 8.65 -15.00
CA VAL A 157 1.51 9.50 -13.92
C VAL A 157 2.37 10.76 -13.82
N ASN A 158 1.71 11.92 -13.77
CA ASN A 158 2.39 13.20 -13.67
C ASN A 158 3.05 13.41 -12.29
N THR A 159 4.36 13.19 -12.23
CA THR A 159 5.17 13.27 -11.01
C THR A 159 5.51 14.69 -10.54
N THR A 160 5.15 15.73 -11.32
CA THR A 160 5.50 17.13 -10.98
C THR A 160 4.69 17.69 -9.82
N ALA A 161 3.48 17.19 -9.58
CA ALA A 161 2.65 17.58 -8.44
C ALA A 161 2.89 16.68 -7.21
N ASN A 162 3.02 15.37 -7.42
CA ASN A 162 3.26 14.38 -6.38
C ASN A 162 4.32 13.38 -6.87
N PRO A 163 5.56 13.39 -6.34
CA PRO A 163 6.57 12.45 -6.75
C PRO A 163 6.22 11.03 -6.31
N ILE A 164 6.51 10.07 -7.18
CA ILE A 164 6.21 8.66 -6.99
C ILE A 164 7.54 7.91 -6.91
N THR A 165 7.67 7.04 -5.90
CA THR A 165 8.89 6.28 -5.65
C THR A 165 8.57 4.79 -5.51
N GLU A 166 9.30 3.94 -6.22
CA GLU A 166 9.22 2.49 -6.04
C GLU A 166 9.81 2.10 -4.69
N ILE A 167 9.10 1.27 -3.94
CA ILE A 167 9.52 0.75 -2.64
C ILE A 167 9.81 -0.73 -2.80
N ASN A 168 11.07 -1.07 -2.59
CA ASN A 168 11.58 -2.45 -2.58
C ASN A 168 11.57 -3.03 -1.19
#